data_AF-A0A9E5AWW0-F1
#
_entry.id   AF-A0A9E5AWW0-F1
#
_cell.length_a   1.000
_cell.length_b   1.000
_cell.length_c   1.000
_cell.angle_alpha   90.00
_cell.angle_beta   90.00
_cell.angle_gamma   90.00
#
_symmetry.space_group_name_H-M   'P 1'
#
loop_
_entity.id
_entity.type
_entity.pdbx_description
1 polymer ?
#
loop_
_entity_poly.entity_id
_entity_poly.type
_entity_poly.pdbx_seq_one_letter_code
_entity_poly.pdbx_strand_id
1 'polypeptide(L)'
;IEELIFRGWLVVENWGRAVTWAAAVGASVIFAVLHPFLWRWDDAGFALTLGAKGWFSTGVVFATSLWLYSARLAAWNPQRSLSPCFVAHAAQNAGVVGVKLVAGFMGGLW
;
A
#
# COMPACT_ATOMS: atom_id res chain seq x y z
N ILE A 1 -9.40 -4.54 4.39
CA ILE A 1 -9.71 -3.32 5.17
C ILE A 1 -8.96 -2.11 4.61
N GLU A 2 -7.66 -2.21 4.35
CA GLU A 2 -6.84 -1.09 3.85
C GLU A 2 -7.43 -0.35 2.65
N GLU A 3 -7.87 -1.06 1.60
CA GLU A 3 -8.45 -0.41 0.42
C GLU A 3 -9.73 0.40 0.72
N LEU A 4 -10.57 -0.04 1.66
CA LEU A 4 -11.77 0.68 2.06
C LEU A 4 -11.43 2.02 2.70
N ILE A 5 -10.34 2.07 3.49
CA ILE A 5 -9.92 3.30 4.17
C ILE A 5 -9.22 4.23 3.19
N PHE A 6 -8.13 3.78 2.56
CA PHE A 6 -7.30 4.66 1.73
C PHE A 6 -8.01 5.01 0.42
N ARG A 7 -8.51 4.00 -0.28
CA ARG A 7 -9.04 4.20 -1.62
C ARG A 7 -10.56 4.39 -1.57
N GLY A 8 -11.25 4.02 -0.50
CA GLY A 8 -12.69 4.27 -0.32
C GLY A 8 -12.98 5.59 0.38
N TRP A 9 -12.60 5.70 1.65
CA TRP A 9 -12.99 6.83 2.50
C TRP A 9 -12.09 8.07 2.36
N LEU A 10 -10.76 7.89 2.26
CA LEU A 10 -9.79 8.99 2.14
C LEU A 10 -9.66 9.55 0.72
N VAL A 11 -10.31 8.96 -0.27
CA VAL A 11 -10.17 9.42 -1.65
C VAL A 11 -10.81 10.80 -1.84
N VAL A 12 -10.07 11.71 -2.46
CA VAL A 12 -10.58 13.03 -2.84
C VAL A 12 -11.04 12.98 -4.29
N GLU A 13 -12.35 13.01 -4.47
CA GLU A 13 -13.01 13.05 -5.77
C GLU A 13 -13.77 14.37 -5.91
N ASN A 14 -13.87 14.90 -7.15
CA ASN A 14 -14.61 16.12 -7.51
C ASN A 14 -13.91 17.47 -7.27
N TRP A 15 -12.63 17.49 -6.89
CA TRP A 15 -11.87 18.74 -6.63
C TRP A 15 -10.93 19.14 -7.77
N GLY A 16 -11.19 18.63 -8.98
CA GLY A 16 -10.33 18.79 -10.15
C GLY A 16 -9.14 17.82 -10.15
N ARG A 17 -8.59 17.59 -11.36
CA ARG A 17 -7.58 16.54 -11.59
C ARG A 17 -6.32 16.73 -10.73
N ALA A 18 -5.82 17.96 -10.61
CA ALA A 18 -4.60 18.25 -9.86
C ALA A 18 -4.75 17.91 -8.37
N VAL A 19 -5.85 18.34 -7.74
CA VAL A 19 -6.11 18.10 -6.32
C VAL A 19 -6.32 16.62 -6.04
N THR A 20 -7.07 15.91 -6.89
CA THR A 20 -7.28 14.46 -6.75
C THR A 20 -5.95 13.69 -6.78
N TRP A 21 -5.03 14.03 -7.69
CA TRP A 21 -3.73 13.35 -7.76
C TRP A 21 -2.80 13.75 -6.61
N ALA A 22 -2.80 15.02 -6.19
CA ALA A 22 -2.06 15.45 -5.00
C ALA A 22 -2.52 14.69 -3.74
N ALA A 23 -3.84 14.53 -3.57
CA ALA A 23 -4.41 13.75 -2.47
C ALA A 23 -4.03 12.26 -2.55
N ALA A 24 -4.06 11.66 -3.73
CA ALA A 24 -3.64 10.27 -3.94
C ALA A 24 -2.16 10.05 -3.59
N VAL A 25 -1.28 10.99 -3.96
CA VAL A 25 0.14 10.97 -3.58
C VAL A 25 0.28 11.13 -2.06
N GLY A 26 -0.39 12.10 -1.45
CA GLY A 26 -0.34 12.33 0.00
C GLY A 26 -0.82 11.13 0.80
N ALA A 27 -1.95 10.53 0.42
CA ALA A 27 -2.44 9.31 1.05
C ALA A 27 -1.49 8.12 0.87
N SER A 28 -0.78 8.04 -0.27
CA SER A 28 0.24 7.01 -0.50
C SER A 28 1.49 7.21 0.36
N VAL A 29 1.89 8.46 0.64
CA VAL A 29 2.94 8.76 1.61
C VAL A 29 2.52 8.32 3.01
N ILE A 30 1.30 8.67 3.44
CA ILE A 30 0.77 8.25 4.75
C ILE A 30 0.74 6.72 4.84
N PHE A 31 0.23 6.04 3.81
CA PHE A 31 0.20 4.58 3.74
C PHE A 31 1.61 3.98 3.94
N ALA A 32 2.61 4.51 3.24
CA ALA A 32 3.97 4.01 3.31
C ALA A 32 4.64 4.27 4.66
N VAL A 33 4.38 5.42 5.30
CA VAL A 33 4.92 5.76 6.62
C VAL A 33 4.28 4.92 7.72
N LEU A 34 3.01 4.51 7.59
CA LEU A 34 2.37 3.61 8.56
C LEU A 34 2.95 2.19 8.56
N HIS A 35 3.68 1.81 7.51
CA HIS A 35 4.40 0.54 7.51
C HIS A 35 5.71 0.69 8.31
N PRO A 36 5.95 -0.16 9.32
CA PRO A 36 7.09 -0.02 10.24
C PRO A 36 8.40 -0.54 9.61
N PHE A 37 8.78 0.01 8.46
CA PHE A 37 10.05 -0.29 7.79
C PHE A 37 11.16 0.69 8.16
N LEU A 38 10.78 1.92 8.50
CA LEU A 38 11.70 3.01 8.90
C LEU A 38 11.58 3.37 10.38
N TRP A 39 10.70 2.68 11.11
CA TRP A 39 10.52 2.85 12.54
C TRP A 39 10.09 1.53 13.18
N ARG A 40 10.30 1.44 14.50
CA ARG A 40 9.77 0.39 15.37
C ARG A 40 9.11 1.03 16.58
N TRP A 41 8.14 0.32 17.15
CA TRP A 41 7.55 0.63 18.44
C TRP A 41 7.47 -0.67 19.24
N ASP A 42 8.24 -0.76 20.32
CA ASP A 42 8.29 -1.92 21.22
C ASP A 42 8.43 -1.46 22.69
N ASP A 43 8.72 -2.38 23.60
CA ASP A 43 8.83 -2.12 25.04
C ASP A 43 9.92 -1.08 25.38
N ALA A 44 10.91 -0.88 24.50
CA ALA A 44 11.94 0.14 24.66
C ALA A 44 11.51 1.52 24.09
N GLY A 45 10.30 1.61 23.55
CA GLY A 45 9.71 2.82 22.98
C GLY A 45 9.84 2.94 21.46
N PHE A 46 9.63 4.16 20.95
CA PHE A 46 9.74 4.48 19.53
C PHE A 46 11.19 4.71 19.11
N ALA A 47 11.59 4.11 17.98
CA ALA A 47 12.89 4.37 17.37
C ALA A 47 12.81 4.34 15.84
N LEU A 48 13.58 5.21 15.18
CA LEU A 48 13.78 5.16 13.73
C LEU A 48 14.79 4.06 13.37
N THR A 49 14.52 3.36 12.26
CA THR A 49 15.32 2.24 11.74
C THR A 49 15.73 2.52 10.28
N LEU A 50 16.50 3.59 10.10
CA LEU A 50 16.86 4.12 8.77
C LEU A 50 17.98 3.28 8.10
N GLY A 51 17.59 2.19 7.45
CA GLY A 51 18.49 1.34 6.66
C GLY A 51 18.06 1.22 5.20
N ALA A 52 18.97 0.75 4.33
CA ALA A 52 18.70 0.57 2.91
C ALA A 52 17.47 -0.33 2.63
N LYS A 53 17.35 -1.44 3.36
CA LYS A 53 16.18 -2.33 3.28
C LYS A 53 14.89 -1.60 3.67
N GLY A 54 14.94 -0.77 4.71
CA GLY A 54 13.80 0.00 5.19
C GLY A 54 13.31 0.95 4.10
N TRP A 55 14.21 1.76 3.55
CA TRP A 55 13.90 2.68 2.45
C TRP A 55 13.38 1.98 1.20
N PHE A 56 14.00 0.86 0.81
CA PHE A 56 13.52 0.06 -0.31
C PHE A 56 12.10 -0.44 -0.07
N SER A 57 11.82 -1.02 1.09
CA SER A 57 10.50 -1.55 1.45
C SER A 57 9.44 -0.44 1.49
N THR A 58 9.76 0.71 2.09
CA THR A 58 8.90 1.91 2.10
C THR A 58 8.62 2.41 0.69
N GLY A 59 9.64 2.47 -0.18
CA GLY A 59 9.48 2.87 -1.57
C GLY A 59 8.57 1.92 -2.35
N VAL A 60 8.70 0.60 -2.13
CA VAL A 60 7.84 -0.41 -2.75
C VAL A 60 6.38 -0.23 -2.32
N VAL A 61 6.09 -0.09 -1.01
CA VAL A 61 4.69 0.09 -0.57
C VAL A 61 4.10 1.44 -0.98
N PHE A 62 4.91 2.49 -1.06
CA PHE A 62 4.51 3.78 -1.63
C PHE A 62 4.12 3.62 -3.10
N ALA A 63 4.98 2.99 -3.91
CA ALA A 63 4.73 2.78 -5.33
C ALA A 63 3.51 1.89 -5.57
N THR A 64 3.36 0.79 -4.81
CA THR A 64 2.16 -0.04 -4.80
C THR A 64 0.93 0.82 -4.49
N SER A 65 0.96 1.63 -3.44
CA SER A 65 -0.18 2.44 -3.05
C SER A 65 -0.59 3.41 -4.15
N LEU A 66 0.39 4.10 -4.74
CA LEU A 66 0.16 5.05 -5.82
C LEU A 66 -0.40 4.35 -7.07
N TRP A 67 0.09 3.14 -7.37
CA TRP A 67 -0.42 2.32 -8.46
C TRP A 67 -1.88 1.90 -8.22
N LEU A 68 -2.26 1.52 -7.00
CA LEU A 68 -3.65 1.19 -6.66
C LEU A 68 -4.59 2.40 -6.81
N TYR A 69 -4.16 3.59 -6.38
CA TYR A 69 -4.90 4.83 -6.69
C TYR A 69 -5.01 5.06 -8.19
N SER A 70 -3.93 4.81 -8.93
CA SER A 70 -3.92 4.97 -10.38
C SER A 70 -4.92 4.02 -11.04
N ALA A 71 -4.99 2.76 -10.61
CA ALA A 71 -5.97 1.79 -11.10
C ALA A 71 -7.42 2.20 -10.79
N ARG A 72 -7.65 2.82 -9.63
CA ARG A 72 -8.98 3.35 -9.27
C ARG A 72 -9.38 4.55 -10.12
N LEU A 73 -8.44 5.45 -10.37
CA LEU A 73 -8.70 6.74 -11.04
C LEU A 73 -8.48 6.69 -12.56
N ALA A 74 -8.10 5.53 -13.10
CA ALA A 74 -7.82 5.37 -14.52
C ALA A 74 -9.08 5.53 -15.37
N ALA A 75 -8.91 6.03 -16.60
CA ALA A 75 -10.00 6.22 -17.53
C ALA A 75 -10.74 4.91 -17.90
N TRP A 76 -10.06 3.76 -17.81
CA TRP A 76 -10.66 2.44 -18.05
C TRP A 76 -11.53 1.94 -16.88
N ASN A 77 -11.51 2.63 -15.73
CA ASN A 77 -12.37 2.38 -14.58
C ASN A 77 -13.33 3.56 -14.34
N PRO A 78 -14.30 3.81 -15.24
CA PRO A 78 -15.09 5.05 -15.22
C PRO A 78 -15.96 5.19 -13.96
N GLN A 79 -16.36 4.07 -13.35
CA GLN A 79 -17.10 4.02 -12.09
C GLN A 79 -16.18 4.12 -10.86
N ARG A 80 -14.86 4.20 -11.06
CA ARG A 80 -13.85 4.26 -10.01
C ARG A 80 -14.02 3.17 -8.96
N SER A 81 -14.36 1.98 -9.44
CA SER A 81 -14.58 0.81 -8.60
C SER A 81 -13.33 0.48 -7.78
N LEU A 82 -13.55 0.02 -6.56
CA LEU A 82 -12.49 -0.52 -5.68
C LEU A 82 -12.08 -1.94 -6.06
N SER A 83 -12.87 -2.66 -6.87
CA SER A 83 -12.60 -4.06 -7.22
C SER A 83 -11.20 -4.31 -7.77
N PRO A 84 -10.67 -3.49 -8.71
CA PRO A 84 -9.30 -3.68 -9.19
C PRO A 84 -8.26 -3.54 -8.08
N CYS A 85 -8.47 -2.61 -7.14
CA CYS A 85 -7.57 -2.39 -6.02
C CYS A 85 -7.57 -3.61 -5.07
N PHE A 86 -8.75 -4.13 -4.74
CA PHE A 86 -8.88 -5.33 -3.89
C PHE A 86 -8.18 -6.54 -4.52
N VAL A 87 -8.42 -6.79 -5.82
CA VAL A 87 -7.84 -7.94 -6.52
C VAL A 87 -6.32 -7.79 -6.62
N ALA A 88 -5.83 -6.62 -7.02
CA ALA A 88 -4.38 -6.38 -7.14
C ALA A 88 -3.65 -6.51 -5.81
N HIS A 89 -4.21 -5.94 -4.73
CA HIS A 89 -3.62 -6.07 -3.40
C HIS A 89 -3.67 -7.53 -2.90
N ALA A 90 -4.79 -8.22 -3.06
CA ALA A 90 -4.89 -9.64 -2.70
C ALA A 90 -3.86 -10.49 -3.47
N ALA A 91 -3.67 -10.23 -4.77
CA ALA A 91 -2.68 -10.90 -5.60
C ALA A 91 -1.25 -10.63 -5.14
N GLN A 92 -0.92 -9.39 -4.74
CA GLN A 92 0.39 -9.06 -4.19
C GLN A 92 0.66 -9.83 -2.89
N ASN A 93 -0.31 -9.88 -1.98
CA ASN A 93 -0.17 -10.62 -0.73
C ASN A 93 -0.02 -12.12 -0.98
N ALA A 94 -0.82 -12.68 -1.89
CA ALA A 94 -0.68 -14.07 -2.32
C ALA A 94 0.70 -14.35 -2.94
N GLY A 95 1.25 -13.41 -3.71
CA GLY A 95 2.61 -13.49 -4.27
C GLY A 95 3.69 -13.56 -3.19
N VAL A 96 3.63 -12.69 -2.18
CA VAL A 96 4.57 -12.72 -1.05
C VAL A 96 4.49 -14.05 -0.30
N VAL A 97 3.27 -14.56 -0.08
CA VAL A 97 3.04 -15.88 0.52
C VAL A 97 3.66 -16.97 -0.36
N GLY A 98 3.40 -16.98 -1.66
CA GLY A 98 3.96 -17.95 -2.61
C GLY A 98 5.50 -17.97 -2.62
N VAL A 99 6.14 -16.79 -2.67
CA VAL A 99 7.60 -16.67 -2.60
C VAL A 99 8.14 -17.25 -1.28
N LYS A 100 7.48 -16.94 -0.16
CA LYS A 100 7.87 -17.48 1.15
C LYS A 100 7.68 -19.00 1.25
N LEU A 101 6.64 -19.57 0.63
CA LEU A 101 6.44 -21.03 0.55
C LEU A 101 7.59 -21.68 -0.21
N VAL A 102 7.86 -21.21 -1.43
CA VAL A 102 8.90 -21.79 -2.30
C VAL A 102 10.30 -21.65 -1.70
N ALA A 103 10.55 -20.55 -1.00
CA ALA A 103 11.82 -20.32 -0.29
C ALA A 103 11.97 -21.14 1.01
N GLY A 104 10.97 -21.92 1.40
CA GLY A 104 11.01 -22.75 2.61
C GLY A 104 10.86 -21.97 3.92
N PHE A 105 10.45 -20.70 3.86
CA PHE A 105 10.19 -19.88 5.06
C PHE A 105 8.84 -20.18 5.72
N MET A 106 8.01 -21.00 5.09
CA MET A 106 6.74 -21.47 5.64
C MET A 106 6.71 -23.00 5.62
N GLY A 107 6.49 -23.60 6.79
CA GLY A 107 6.32 -25.03 6.99
C GLY A 107 5.28 -25.28 8.08
N GLY A 108 4.30 -26.14 7.79
CA GLY A 108 3.10 -26.35 8.62
C GLY A 108 1.93 -25.44 8.22
N LEU A 109 0.74 -26.02 8.06
CA LEU A 109 -0.53 -25.29 7.80
C LEU A 109 -1.25 -24.92 9.11
N TRP A 110 -0.50 -24.71 10.20
CA TRP A 110 -1.06 -24.60 11.55
C TRP A 110 -0.25 -23.60 12.37
#